data_AF-A0A1D8AY70-F1
#
_entry.id   AF-A0A1D8AY70-F1
#
_cell.length_a   1.000
_cell.length_b   1.000
_cell.length_c   1.000
_cell.angle_alpha   90.00
_cell.angle_beta   90.00
_cell.angle_gamma   90.00
#
_symmetry.space_group_name_H-M   'P 1'
#
loop_
_entity.id
_entity.type
_entity.pdbx_description
1 polymer ?
#
loop_
_entity_poly.entity_id
_entity_poly.type
_entity_poly.pdbx_seq_one_letter_code
_entity_poly.pdbx_strand_id
1 'polypeptide(L)'
;MFDFLRSEDSKLRRSAAQWLEMAQRIHDYRRDELPAGQGQGLLADAAAVKALVKQKAGAKDLKPAIAKLEGTMRACGGRVYPTGSMVENVEFFLVAAIVILGLRAYFVQPFKIPTNSMWPSYYGMTSEIFEQGEEPGMLRKAARLVGLGAVNYTLKAPADGEVLVPIFRNGSPAYTEKPGRSMFVFPTQMREYTVMVSGQPVKLTVPADWAQSEFGYDVVVEKKLFGGRPSGLYRAAQAANGTAALESSMMVVNSGGQRVEARVFWVPTGKQVKKGEDILSFDILTGDLLFVERVSYNFVEPKVGSGFVFKTDHINSVEMQDASGRQISQYYVKRLVGVPGDTLEIRPPVLYRNGQPIEGSVAFGKNARREDKYPGYTNAGGAQWSLGALEGASAAPGTDGSPKQGVLTVPENFYFALGDNSPRSKDSRYWGYVPEKDVVGRPLFIYYPLTTRWGPAK
;
A
#
# COMPACT_ATOMS: atom_id res chain seq x y z
N MET A 1 29.51 6.23 11.88
CA MET A 1 29.33 6.24 10.40
C MET A 1 30.64 6.31 9.61
N PHE A 2 31.80 6.71 10.17
CA PHE A 2 33.12 6.60 9.51
C PHE A 2 34.13 5.79 10.33
N ASP A 3 33.74 4.61 10.80
CA ASP A 3 34.58 3.83 11.70
C ASP A 3 35.77 3.16 10.96
N PHE A 4 35.65 2.91 9.66
CA PHE A 4 36.71 2.27 8.86
C PHE A 4 37.94 3.17 8.64
N LEU A 5 37.79 4.50 8.65
CA LEU A 5 38.87 5.48 8.40
C LEU A 5 39.75 5.79 9.63
N ARG A 6 39.46 5.19 10.79
CA ARG A 6 40.21 5.47 12.03
C ARG A 6 41.38 4.50 12.23
N SER A 7 42.48 5.04 12.77
CA SER A 7 43.62 4.24 13.22
C SER A 7 43.20 3.24 14.30
N GLU A 8 43.92 2.12 14.35
CA GLU A 8 43.69 1.06 15.34
C GLU A 8 43.68 1.61 16.77
N ASP A 9 44.66 2.48 17.10
CA ASP A 9 44.75 3.14 18.40
C ASP A 9 43.51 4.00 18.73
N SER A 10 42.95 4.70 17.74
CA SER A 10 41.75 5.51 17.95
C SER A 10 40.50 4.66 18.18
N LYS A 11 40.41 3.49 17.53
CA LYS A 11 39.32 2.53 17.77
C LYS A 11 39.45 1.93 19.16
N LEU A 12 40.67 1.55 19.54
CA LEU A 12 40.95 0.91 20.82
C LEU A 12 40.66 1.85 22.02
N ARG A 13 41.01 3.13 21.92
CA ARG A 13 40.68 4.13 22.97
C ARG A 13 39.18 4.37 23.13
N ARG A 14 38.39 4.28 22.06
CA ARG A 14 36.91 4.34 22.16
C ARG A 14 36.34 3.10 22.81
N SER A 15 36.81 1.93 22.40
CA SER A 15 36.42 0.68 23.05
C SER A 15 36.75 0.72 24.54
N ALA A 16 37.93 1.21 24.91
CA ALA A 16 38.33 1.40 26.32
C ALA A 16 37.32 2.24 27.13
N ALA A 17 36.72 3.28 26.53
CA ALA A 17 35.70 4.08 27.21
C ALA A 17 34.45 3.25 27.54
N GLN A 18 34.01 2.36 26.63
CA GLN A 18 32.88 1.45 26.88
C GLN A 18 33.21 0.43 27.98
N TRP A 19 34.44 -0.10 28.00
CA TRP A 19 34.92 -0.98 29.07
C TRP A 19 34.90 -0.29 30.44
N LEU A 20 35.32 0.98 30.51
CA LEU A 20 35.28 1.78 31.74
C LEU A 20 33.85 2.03 32.23
N GLU A 21 32.92 2.33 31.32
CA GLU A 21 31.51 2.52 31.64
C GLU A 21 30.89 1.23 32.19
N MET A 22 31.17 0.08 31.55
CA MET A 22 30.68 -1.21 32.02
C MET A 22 31.30 -1.61 33.38
N ALA A 23 32.59 -1.37 33.59
CA ALA A 23 33.24 -1.61 34.88
C ALA A 23 32.61 -0.78 36.01
N GLN A 24 32.33 0.50 35.75
CA GLN A 24 31.64 1.37 36.69
C GLN A 24 30.22 0.86 36.98
N ARG A 25 29.48 0.44 35.95
CA ARG A 25 28.14 -0.15 36.10
C ARG A 25 28.17 -1.43 36.95
N ILE A 26 29.11 -2.34 36.70
CA ILE A 26 29.24 -3.56 37.52
C ILE A 26 29.50 -3.20 38.98
N HIS A 27 30.41 -2.25 39.24
CA HIS A 27 30.69 -1.78 40.59
C HIS A 27 29.43 -1.20 41.25
N ASP A 28 28.73 -0.27 40.60
CA ASP A 28 27.61 0.43 41.21
C ASP A 28 26.41 -0.49 41.48
N TYR A 29 26.18 -1.48 40.61
CA TYR A 29 25.09 -2.45 40.78
C TYR A 29 25.41 -3.58 41.76
N ARG A 30 26.69 -3.92 41.96
CA ARG A 30 27.09 -5.12 42.73
C ARG A 30 27.98 -4.85 43.93
N ARG A 31 28.35 -3.60 44.24
CA ARG A 31 29.25 -3.26 45.36
C ARG A 31 28.83 -3.87 46.70
N ASP A 32 27.53 -4.06 46.92
CA ASP A 32 26.98 -4.63 48.16
C ASP A 32 26.97 -6.17 48.16
N GLU A 33 27.17 -6.81 47.00
CA GLU A 33 27.27 -8.27 46.83
C GLU A 33 28.72 -8.76 46.64
N LEU A 34 29.65 -7.86 46.34
CA LEU A 34 31.03 -8.22 46.01
C LEU A 34 31.83 -8.53 47.29
N PRO A 35 32.58 -9.64 47.34
CA PRO A 35 33.49 -9.93 48.44
C PRO A 35 34.51 -8.79 48.65
N ALA A 36 34.88 -8.56 49.91
CA ALA A 36 35.89 -7.57 50.27
C ALA A 36 37.18 -7.79 49.46
N GLY A 37 37.56 -6.79 48.66
CA GLY A 37 38.73 -6.81 47.78
C GLY A 37 38.41 -6.92 46.28
N GLN A 38 37.31 -7.58 45.87
CA GLN A 38 36.97 -7.69 44.45
C GLN A 38 36.48 -6.36 43.86
N GLY A 39 35.66 -5.62 44.59
CA GLY A 39 35.22 -4.28 44.18
C GLY A 39 36.37 -3.28 44.05
N GLN A 40 37.36 -3.35 44.96
CA GLN A 40 38.57 -2.53 44.89
C GLN A 40 39.46 -2.92 43.70
N GLY A 41 39.58 -4.22 43.40
CA GLY A 41 40.32 -4.71 42.23
C GLY A 41 39.71 -4.21 40.91
N LEU A 42 38.38 -4.24 40.79
CA LEU A 42 37.67 -3.72 39.61
C LEU A 42 37.92 -2.22 39.40
N LEU A 43 37.84 -1.42 40.47
CA LEU A 43 38.13 0.02 40.41
C LEU A 43 39.59 0.31 40.08
N ALA A 44 40.53 -0.48 40.61
CA ALA A 44 41.96 -0.32 40.34
C ALA A 44 42.30 -0.61 38.87
N ASP A 45 41.76 -1.70 38.31
CA ASP A 45 41.95 -2.05 36.90
C ASP A 45 41.28 -1.03 35.97
N ALA A 46 40.10 -0.52 36.33
CA ALA A 46 39.44 0.56 35.60
C ALA A 46 40.27 1.86 35.65
N ALA A 47 40.83 2.22 36.80
CA ALA A 47 41.71 3.38 36.92
C ALA A 47 42.96 3.27 36.04
N ALA A 48 43.55 2.07 35.93
CA ALA A 48 44.70 1.81 35.06
C ALA A 48 44.37 2.02 33.58
N VAL A 49 43.24 1.49 33.11
CA VAL A 49 42.77 1.71 31.72
C VAL A 49 42.47 3.20 31.49
N LYS A 50 41.82 3.88 32.44
CA LYS A 50 41.52 5.31 32.35
C LYS A 50 42.79 6.17 32.25
N ALA A 51 43.83 5.83 33.01
CA ALA A 51 45.13 6.51 32.94
C ALA A 51 45.78 6.37 31.56
N LEU A 52 45.78 5.16 30.99
CA LEU A 52 46.33 4.87 29.66
C LEU A 52 45.56 5.59 28.54
N VAL A 53 44.23 5.65 28.63
CA VAL A 53 43.39 6.43 27.69
C VAL A 53 43.73 7.92 27.78
N LYS A 54 43.87 8.47 29.00
CA LYS A 54 44.22 9.88 29.22
C LYS A 54 45.61 10.23 28.66
N GLN A 55 46.57 9.30 28.77
CA GLN A 55 47.91 9.44 28.23
C GLN A 55 48.00 9.20 26.71
N LYS A 56 46.87 8.88 26.05
CA LYS A 56 46.84 8.49 24.64
C LYS A 56 47.78 7.32 24.34
N ALA A 57 47.88 6.35 25.23
CA ALA A 57 48.66 5.13 25.02
C ALA A 57 48.22 4.41 23.72
N GLY A 58 49.16 3.71 23.10
CA GLY A 58 48.93 2.93 21.87
C GLY A 58 48.39 1.52 22.18
N ALA A 59 48.08 0.76 21.13
CA ALA A 59 47.55 -0.59 21.25
C ALA A 59 48.42 -1.55 22.09
N LYS A 60 49.74 -1.37 22.09
CA LYS A 60 50.70 -2.20 22.83
C LYS A 60 50.44 -2.21 24.34
N ASP A 61 50.11 -1.06 24.91
CA ASP A 61 49.92 -0.92 26.36
C ASP A 61 48.44 -1.01 26.74
N LEU A 62 47.55 -0.56 25.85
CA LEU A 62 46.11 -0.48 26.12
C LEU A 62 45.41 -1.85 26.01
N LYS A 63 45.82 -2.72 25.05
CA LYS A 63 45.26 -4.08 24.91
C LYS A 63 45.40 -4.94 26.17
N PRO A 64 46.59 -5.09 26.78
CA PRO A 64 46.74 -5.91 27.99
C PRO A 64 45.99 -5.33 29.19
N ALA A 65 45.93 -3.99 29.32
CA ALA A 65 45.16 -3.35 30.40
C ALA A 65 43.64 -3.60 30.26
N ILE A 66 43.10 -3.50 29.03
CA ILE A 66 41.70 -3.84 28.75
C ILE A 66 41.43 -5.33 29.03
N ALA A 67 42.31 -6.24 28.60
CA ALA A 67 42.14 -7.67 28.82
C ALA A 67 42.13 -8.02 30.32
N LYS A 68 42.97 -7.35 31.11
CA LYS A 68 42.96 -7.48 32.58
C LYS A 68 41.64 -7.00 33.17
N LEU A 69 41.19 -5.80 32.79
CA LEU A 69 39.91 -5.23 33.22
C LEU A 69 38.74 -6.15 32.85
N GLU A 70 38.71 -6.68 31.64
CA GLU A 70 37.69 -7.64 31.19
C GLU A 70 37.68 -8.90 32.06
N GLY A 71 38.84 -9.47 32.39
CA GLY A 71 38.95 -10.61 33.30
C GLY A 71 38.31 -10.32 34.67
N THR A 72 38.63 -9.16 35.25
CA THR A 72 38.06 -8.72 36.53
C THR A 72 36.55 -8.46 36.44
N MET A 73 36.09 -7.89 35.32
CA MET A 73 34.67 -7.69 35.04
C MET A 73 33.92 -9.02 34.88
N ARG A 74 34.49 -10.05 34.24
CA ARG A 74 33.87 -11.38 34.15
C ARG A 74 33.74 -12.04 35.52
N ALA A 75 34.74 -11.89 36.38
CA ALA A 75 34.70 -12.42 37.74
C ALA A 75 33.67 -11.69 38.63
N CYS A 76 33.61 -10.36 38.50
CA CYS A 76 32.75 -9.50 39.33
C CYS A 76 31.37 -9.23 38.72
N GLY A 77 31.11 -9.64 37.47
CA GLY A 77 29.97 -9.17 36.67
C GLY A 77 28.63 -9.84 37.00
N GLY A 78 28.64 -11.10 37.43
CA GLY A 78 27.42 -11.82 37.82
C GLY A 78 26.38 -11.84 36.69
N ARG A 79 25.15 -11.38 36.97
CA ARG A 79 24.08 -11.25 35.96
C ARG A 79 24.20 -10.00 35.09
N VAL A 80 25.06 -9.06 35.47
CA VAL A 80 25.27 -7.78 34.75
C VAL A 80 26.29 -7.95 33.62
N TYR A 81 27.26 -8.87 33.78
CA TYR A 81 28.29 -9.13 32.78
C TYR A 81 28.90 -10.54 32.92
N PRO A 82 29.20 -11.26 31.81
CA PRO A 82 28.99 -10.85 30.43
C PRO A 82 27.50 -10.90 30.04
N THR A 83 27.03 -9.84 29.37
CA THR A 83 25.75 -9.87 28.66
C THR A 83 25.88 -10.89 27.54
N GLY A 84 25.06 -11.94 27.56
CA GLY A 84 24.99 -12.84 26.41
C GLY A 84 24.65 -12.01 25.17
N SER A 85 25.25 -12.32 24.02
CA SER A 85 25.00 -11.62 22.75
C SER A 85 23.50 -11.52 22.39
N MET A 86 22.69 -12.45 22.89
CA MET A 86 21.24 -12.41 22.75
C MET A 86 20.58 -11.23 23.50
N VAL A 87 21.05 -10.87 24.70
CA VAL A 87 20.47 -9.76 25.48
C VAL A 87 20.70 -8.42 24.79
N GLU A 88 21.91 -8.20 24.27
CA GLU A 88 22.25 -6.98 23.52
C GLU A 88 21.43 -6.84 22.23
N ASN A 89 21.27 -7.94 21.49
CA ASN A 89 20.42 -7.96 20.31
C ASN A 89 18.96 -7.64 20.67
N VAL A 90 18.43 -8.25 21.74
CA VAL A 90 17.05 -8.00 22.18
C VAL A 90 16.85 -6.54 22.62
N GLU A 91 17.77 -5.96 23.40
CA GLU A 91 17.69 -4.57 23.82
C GLU A 91 17.71 -3.63 22.60
N PHE A 92 18.63 -3.86 21.66
CA PHE A 92 18.70 -3.10 20.42
C PHE A 92 17.39 -3.17 19.62
N PHE A 93 16.85 -4.38 19.40
CA PHE A 93 15.60 -4.56 18.65
C PHE A 93 14.40 -3.98 19.39
N LEU A 94 14.37 -4.03 20.73
CA LEU A 94 13.30 -3.45 21.53
C LEU A 94 13.31 -1.92 21.43
N VAL A 95 14.47 -1.28 21.61
CA VAL A 95 14.60 0.18 21.46
C VAL A 95 14.24 0.60 20.04
N ALA A 96 14.73 -0.10 19.03
CA ALA A 96 14.38 0.15 17.64
C ALA A 96 12.87 0.00 17.40
N ALA A 97 12.24 -1.04 17.95
CA ALA A 97 10.79 -1.24 17.84
C ALA A 97 10.01 -0.10 18.50
N ILE A 98 10.40 0.35 19.71
CA ILE A 98 9.74 1.48 20.39
C ILE A 98 9.85 2.76 19.55
N VAL A 99 11.04 3.06 19.03
CA VAL A 99 11.25 4.24 18.16
C VAL A 99 10.41 4.16 16.89
N ILE A 100 10.40 3.00 16.21
CA ILE A 100 9.61 2.78 14.99
C ILE A 100 8.11 2.90 15.29
N LEU A 101 7.63 2.31 16.39
CA LEU A 101 6.23 2.39 16.81
C LEU A 101 5.83 3.82 17.17
N GLY A 102 6.69 4.57 17.85
CA GLY A 102 6.47 5.98 18.16
C GLY A 102 6.41 6.85 16.90
N LEU A 103 7.40 6.71 16.00
CA LEU A 103 7.38 7.38 14.70
C LEU A 103 6.12 7.04 13.90
N ARG A 104 5.72 5.77 13.91
CA ARG A 104 4.52 5.31 13.20
C ARG A 104 3.23 5.86 13.77
N ALA A 105 3.12 5.88 15.10
CA ALA A 105 1.91 6.30 15.79
C ALA A 105 1.62 7.79 15.56
N TYR A 106 2.67 8.62 15.54
CA TYR A 106 2.53 10.08 15.60
C TYR A 106 2.93 10.83 14.33
N PHE A 107 3.95 10.36 13.59
CA PHE A 107 4.58 11.16 12.54
C PHE A 107 4.30 10.63 11.13
N VAL A 108 4.52 9.33 10.92
CA VAL A 108 4.57 8.76 9.58
C VAL A 108 3.86 7.41 9.51
N GLN A 109 2.86 7.30 8.65
CA GLN A 109 2.12 6.05 8.46
C GLN A 109 2.45 5.41 7.10
N PRO A 110 2.92 4.15 7.06
CA PRO A 110 3.05 3.42 5.80
C PRO A 110 1.67 3.13 5.22
N PHE A 111 1.55 3.32 3.92
CA PHE A 111 0.30 3.24 3.17
C PHE A 111 0.53 2.51 1.85
N LYS A 112 -0.26 1.47 1.58
CA LYS A 112 -0.30 0.80 0.27
C LYS A 112 -1.46 1.36 -0.52
N ILE A 113 -1.24 1.69 -1.79
CA ILE A 113 -2.32 2.11 -2.70
C ILE A 113 -2.84 0.87 -3.43
N PRO A 114 -4.08 0.43 -3.17
CA PRO A 114 -4.62 -0.76 -3.80
C PRO A 114 -5.19 -0.48 -5.20
N THR A 115 -5.77 0.71 -5.44
CA THR A 115 -6.54 1.05 -6.64
C THR A 115 -5.88 2.14 -7.47
N ASN A 116 -6.24 2.22 -8.75
CA ASN A 116 -5.66 3.17 -9.72
C ASN A 116 -6.47 4.47 -9.86
N SER A 117 -7.25 4.83 -8.85
CA SER A 117 -8.01 6.09 -8.82
C SER A 117 -7.14 7.36 -8.88
N MET A 118 -5.91 7.27 -8.35
CA MET A 118 -4.90 8.35 -8.39
C MET A 118 -3.93 8.21 -9.56
N TRP A 119 -4.15 7.27 -10.47
CA TRP A 119 -3.28 7.07 -11.61
C TRP A 119 -3.35 8.28 -12.57
N PRO A 120 -2.24 8.71 -13.17
CA PRO A 120 -0.86 8.21 -13.02
C PRO A 120 -0.03 8.87 -11.92
N SER A 121 -0.60 9.73 -11.06
CA SER A 121 0.14 10.34 -9.94
C SER A 121 0.62 9.31 -8.93
N TYR A 122 -0.30 8.43 -8.51
CA TYR A 122 -0.01 7.26 -7.71
C TYR A 122 -0.55 6.00 -8.36
N TYR A 123 0.23 4.92 -8.35
CA TYR A 123 -0.16 3.67 -8.97
C TYR A 123 -0.75 2.76 -7.91
N GLY A 124 -1.93 2.22 -8.20
CA GLY A 124 -2.42 1.04 -7.53
C GLY A 124 -1.73 -0.21 -8.05
N MET A 125 -2.28 -1.37 -7.70
CA MET A 125 -1.78 -2.63 -8.26
C MET A 125 -2.07 -2.69 -9.76
N THR A 126 -1.12 -3.21 -10.52
CA THR A 126 -1.23 -3.37 -11.98
C THR A 126 -0.81 -4.77 -12.40
N SER A 127 -1.18 -5.19 -13.60
CA SER A 127 -0.78 -6.47 -14.17
C SER A 127 0.24 -6.33 -15.29
N GLU A 128 1.26 -7.17 -15.30
CA GLU A 128 2.13 -7.39 -16.47
C GLU A 128 1.83 -8.77 -17.04
N ILE A 129 1.30 -8.84 -18.25
CA ILE A 129 0.82 -10.07 -18.88
C ILE A 129 1.92 -10.60 -19.79
N PHE A 130 2.21 -11.90 -19.70
CA PHE A 130 3.26 -12.56 -20.48
C PHE A 130 2.66 -13.40 -21.62
N GLU A 131 3.36 -13.41 -22.76
CA GLU A 131 3.15 -14.44 -23.77
C GLU A 131 3.89 -15.72 -23.42
N GLN A 132 3.50 -16.81 -24.09
CA GLN A 132 4.08 -18.12 -23.83
C GLN A 132 5.59 -18.09 -24.08
N GLY A 133 6.37 -18.49 -23.07
CA GLY A 133 7.84 -18.48 -23.14
C GLY A 133 8.50 -17.15 -22.77
N GLU A 134 7.75 -16.06 -22.62
CA GLU A 134 8.28 -14.76 -22.15
C GLU A 134 8.32 -14.65 -20.62
N GLU A 135 7.81 -15.66 -19.93
CA GLU A 135 7.70 -15.69 -18.48
C GLU A 135 9.07 -15.48 -17.81
N PRO A 136 9.13 -14.70 -16.72
CA PRO A 136 10.37 -14.55 -15.99
C PRO A 136 10.82 -15.91 -15.41
N GLY A 137 12.09 -16.29 -15.65
CA GLY A 137 12.69 -17.43 -14.95
C GLY A 137 12.81 -17.19 -13.43
N MET A 138 13.18 -18.21 -12.65
CA MET A 138 13.18 -18.15 -11.17
C MET A 138 14.00 -16.96 -10.60
N LEU A 139 15.20 -16.72 -11.15
CA LEU A 139 16.04 -15.58 -10.74
C LEU A 139 15.37 -14.23 -11.05
N ARG A 140 14.74 -14.12 -12.22
CA ARG A 140 14.02 -12.90 -12.62
C ARG A 140 12.75 -12.70 -11.80
N LYS A 141 12.02 -13.77 -11.45
CA LYS A 141 10.89 -13.72 -10.50
C LYS A 141 11.33 -13.20 -9.14
N ALA A 142 12.45 -13.70 -8.61
CA ALA A 142 13.01 -13.22 -7.34
C ALA A 142 13.42 -11.74 -7.41
N ALA A 143 14.12 -11.32 -8.47
CA ALA A 143 14.49 -9.93 -8.66
C ALA A 143 13.27 -9.01 -8.79
N ARG A 144 12.23 -9.44 -9.51
CA ARG A 144 10.97 -8.69 -9.67
C ARG A 144 10.15 -8.67 -8.39
N LEU A 145 10.13 -9.74 -7.60
CA LEU A 145 9.52 -9.73 -6.27
C LEU A 145 10.21 -8.71 -5.37
N VAL A 146 11.54 -8.70 -5.32
CA VAL A 146 12.29 -7.76 -4.48
C VAL A 146 12.14 -6.33 -4.97
N GLY A 147 12.32 -6.06 -6.27
CA GLY A 147 12.31 -4.70 -6.81
C GLY A 147 10.92 -4.09 -7.00
N LEU A 148 9.93 -4.90 -7.40
CA LEU A 148 8.62 -4.46 -7.88
C LEU A 148 7.44 -4.97 -7.03
N GLY A 149 7.69 -5.87 -6.08
CA GLY A 149 6.66 -6.60 -5.35
C GLY A 149 5.83 -7.47 -6.28
N ALA A 150 6.43 -7.90 -7.40
CA ALA A 150 5.78 -8.68 -8.42
C ALA A 150 5.55 -10.11 -7.93
N VAL A 151 4.29 -10.53 -7.90
CA VAL A 151 3.91 -11.92 -7.63
C VAL A 151 3.41 -12.53 -8.93
N ASN A 152 4.02 -13.64 -9.33
CA ASN A 152 3.71 -14.32 -10.58
C ASN A 152 2.54 -15.31 -10.42
N TYR A 153 1.65 -15.32 -11.41
CA TYR A 153 0.50 -16.21 -11.51
C TYR A 153 0.47 -16.84 -12.91
N THR A 154 0.45 -18.17 -12.95
CA THR A 154 0.32 -18.94 -14.19
C THR A 154 -0.80 -19.96 -14.03
N LEU A 155 -1.71 -20.01 -15.01
CA LEU A 155 -2.81 -20.96 -15.10
C LEU A 155 -2.58 -21.85 -16.32
N LYS A 156 -2.22 -23.12 -16.11
CA LYS A 156 -1.92 -24.07 -17.20
C LYS A 156 -3.13 -24.90 -17.61
N ALA A 157 -3.24 -25.19 -18.89
CA ALA A 157 -4.26 -26.06 -19.45
C ALA A 157 -4.02 -27.53 -19.04
N PRO A 158 -5.00 -28.22 -18.43
CA PRO A 158 -4.84 -29.60 -17.97
C PRO A 158 -5.01 -30.61 -19.12
N ALA A 159 -5.67 -30.20 -20.21
CA ALA A 159 -5.97 -30.99 -21.39
C ALA A 159 -6.01 -30.08 -22.64
N ASP A 160 -6.06 -30.71 -23.81
CA ASP A 160 -6.30 -30.01 -25.07
C ASP A 160 -7.79 -29.63 -25.16
N GLY A 161 -8.09 -28.42 -25.63
CA GLY A 161 -9.46 -28.00 -25.95
C GLY A 161 -9.72 -26.52 -25.78
N GLU A 162 -11.00 -26.17 -25.85
CA GLU A 162 -11.43 -24.78 -25.76
C GLU A 162 -11.50 -24.34 -24.29
N VAL A 163 -11.13 -23.08 -24.06
CA VAL A 163 -11.24 -22.42 -22.76
C VAL A 163 -12.65 -21.84 -22.59
N LEU A 164 -13.34 -22.21 -21.52
CA LEU A 164 -14.64 -21.64 -21.11
C LEU A 164 -14.51 -20.86 -19.82
N VAL A 165 -15.14 -19.69 -19.78
CA VAL A 165 -15.15 -18.80 -18.60
C VAL A 165 -16.57 -18.70 -18.05
N PRO A 166 -16.79 -19.00 -16.75
CA PRO A 166 -18.09 -18.87 -16.14
C PRO A 166 -18.40 -17.40 -15.86
N ILE A 167 -19.63 -17.00 -16.14
CA ILE A 167 -20.16 -15.67 -15.81
C ILE A 167 -21.40 -15.76 -14.94
N PHE A 168 -21.63 -14.73 -14.15
CA PHE A 168 -22.93 -14.47 -13.55
C PHE A 168 -23.92 -13.97 -14.61
N ARG A 169 -25.21 -13.95 -14.27
CA ARG A 169 -26.28 -13.44 -15.15
C ARG A 169 -26.08 -11.98 -15.59
N ASN A 170 -25.38 -11.18 -14.79
CA ASN A 170 -25.04 -9.79 -15.12
C ASN A 170 -23.85 -9.67 -16.10
N GLY A 171 -23.28 -10.78 -16.57
CA GLY A 171 -22.15 -10.81 -17.51
C GLY A 171 -20.77 -10.70 -16.87
N SER A 172 -20.68 -10.49 -15.56
CA SER A 172 -19.38 -10.43 -14.87
C SER A 172 -18.79 -11.83 -14.66
N PRO A 173 -17.46 -12.01 -14.70
CA PRO A 173 -16.83 -13.30 -14.41
C PRO A 173 -17.23 -13.83 -13.03
N ALA A 174 -17.54 -15.13 -12.96
CA ALA A 174 -17.90 -15.77 -11.70
C ALA A 174 -16.66 -16.05 -10.84
N TYR A 175 -16.78 -15.83 -9.53
CA TYR A 175 -15.72 -16.05 -8.57
C TYR A 175 -16.25 -16.51 -7.22
N THR A 176 -15.37 -17.13 -6.43
CA THR A 176 -15.60 -17.41 -5.00
C THR A 176 -14.62 -16.59 -4.17
N GLU A 177 -15.06 -16.00 -3.06
CA GLU A 177 -14.17 -15.32 -2.12
C GLU A 177 -13.73 -16.25 -0.99
N LYS A 178 -12.45 -16.12 -0.60
CA LYS A 178 -11.88 -16.81 0.56
C LYS A 178 -10.83 -15.93 1.26
N PRO A 179 -10.67 -16.04 2.59
CA PRO A 179 -9.60 -15.35 3.29
C PRO A 179 -8.23 -15.86 2.83
N GLY A 180 -7.25 -14.97 2.78
CA GLY A 180 -5.88 -15.32 2.39
C GLY A 180 -4.89 -14.21 2.74
N ARG A 181 -3.74 -14.20 2.05
CA ARG A 181 -2.71 -13.18 2.25
C ARG A 181 -2.16 -12.65 0.93
N SER A 182 -2.00 -11.33 0.84
CA SER A 182 -1.28 -10.63 -0.24
C SER A 182 0.19 -10.48 0.14
N MET A 183 1.09 -10.58 -0.85
CA MET A 183 2.55 -10.66 -0.65
C MET A 183 2.96 -11.65 0.45
N PHE A 184 2.22 -12.75 0.61
CA PHE A 184 2.43 -13.80 1.62
C PHE A 184 2.23 -13.41 3.10
N VAL A 185 2.13 -12.12 3.44
CA VAL A 185 2.07 -11.66 4.83
C VAL A 185 0.84 -10.83 5.21
N PHE A 186 0.24 -10.08 4.28
CA PHE A 186 -0.86 -9.17 4.60
C PHE A 186 -2.21 -9.87 4.48
N PRO A 187 -3.01 -10.02 5.57
CA PRO A 187 -4.36 -10.57 5.47
C PRO A 187 -5.18 -9.82 4.42
N THR A 188 -5.84 -10.55 3.54
CA THR A 188 -6.72 -9.99 2.51
C THR A 188 -7.81 -10.99 2.13
N GLN A 189 -8.84 -10.52 1.43
CA GLN A 189 -9.75 -11.41 0.72
C GLN A 189 -9.13 -11.81 -0.62
N MET A 190 -9.29 -13.07 -1.00
CA MET A 190 -8.84 -13.62 -2.28
C MET A 190 -10.06 -13.96 -3.11
N ARG A 191 -10.00 -13.73 -4.43
CA ARG A 191 -10.95 -14.23 -5.41
C ARG A 191 -10.38 -15.44 -6.12
N GLU A 192 -11.13 -16.53 -6.07
CA GLU A 192 -10.88 -17.76 -6.83
C GLU A 192 -11.77 -17.75 -8.06
N TYR A 193 -11.14 -17.65 -9.23
CA TYR A 193 -11.77 -17.80 -10.54
C TYR A 193 -11.58 -19.22 -11.03
N THR A 194 -12.62 -19.81 -11.61
CA THR A 194 -12.56 -21.14 -12.23
C THR A 194 -12.74 -20.99 -13.72
N VAL A 195 -11.89 -21.64 -14.50
CA VAL A 195 -11.97 -21.73 -15.96
C VAL A 195 -12.09 -23.21 -16.31
N MET A 196 -12.74 -23.56 -17.41
CA MET A 196 -12.90 -24.95 -17.82
C MET A 196 -12.20 -25.19 -19.15
N VAL A 197 -11.49 -26.31 -19.26
CA VAL A 197 -10.89 -26.79 -20.52
C VAL A 197 -11.25 -28.26 -20.68
N SER A 198 -12.00 -28.59 -21.74
CA SER A 198 -12.46 -29.97 -22.02
C SER A 198 -13.12 -30.66 -20.80
N GLY A 199 -14.01 -29.93 -20.13
CA GLY A 199 -14.74 -30.42 -18.94
C GLY A 199 -13.92 -30.45 -17.64
N GLN A 200 -12.64 -30.06 -17.67
CA GLN A 200 -11.77 -30.05 -16.49
C GLN A 200 -11.65 -28.63 -15.91
N PRO A 201 -12.02 -28.40 -14.64
CA PRO A 201 -11.90 -27.10 -14.01
C PRO A 201 -10.45 -26.79 -13.60
N VAL A 202 -10.01 -25.57 -13.89
CA VAL A 202 -8.71 -25.01 -13.51
C VAL A 202 -8.95 -23.73 -12.71
N LYS A 203 -8.26 -23.59 -11.58
CA LYS A 203 -8.54 -22.52 -10.62
C LYS A 203 -7.38 -21.53 -10.54
N LEU A 204 -7.71 -20.24 -10.52
CA LEU A 204 -6.79 -19.13 -10.28
C LEU A 204 -7.24 -18.38 -9.03
N THR A 205 -6.36 -18.25 -8.04
CA THR A 205 -6.65 -17.47 -6.82
C THR A 205 -5.78 -16.22 -6.78
N VAL A 206 -6.41 -15.04 -6.69
CA VAL A 206 -5.73 -13.72 -6.71
C VAL A 206 -6.27 -12.80 -5.62
N PRO A 207 -5.53 -11.77 -5.18
CA PRO A 207 -6.03 -10.78 -4.23
C PRO A 207 -7.28 -10.06 -4.77
N ALA A 208 -8.33 -9.96 -3.94
CA ALA A 208 -9.63 -9.41 -4.35
C ALA A 208 -9.55 -7.91 -4.68
N ASP A 209 -8.68 -7.17 -4.00
CA ASP A 209 -8.39 -5.75 -4.21
C ASP A 209 -7.76 -5.48 -5.59
N TRP A 210 -6.87 -6.37 -6.05
CA TRP A 210 -6.33 -6.30 -7.41
C TRP A 210 -7.37 -6.74 -8.43
N ALA A 211 -8.06 -7.85 -8.17
CA ALA A 211 -8.99 -8.45 -9.13
C ALA A 211 -10.12 -7.49 -9.54
N GLN A 212 -10.55 -6.62 -8.62
CA GLN A 212 -11.58 -5.58 -8.83
C GLN A 212 -11.03 -4.27 -9.42
N SER A 213 -9.70 -4.14 -9.54
CA SER A 213 -9.08 -2.93 -10.03
C SER A 213 -9.18 -2.81 -11.56
N GLU A 214 -8.91 -1.61 -12.08
CA GLU A 214 -8.87 -1.33 -13.52
C GLU A 214 -7.85 -2.16 -14.31
N PHE A 215 -6.86 -2.74 -13.63
CA PHE A 215 -5.85 -3.62 -14.22
C PHE A 215 -5.95 -5.04 -13.64
N GLY A 216 -7.16 -5.40 -13.19
CA GLY A 216 -7.48 -6.64 -12.51
C GLY A 216 -7.73 -7.81 -13.45
N TYR A 217 -8.49 -8.79 -12.95
CA TYR A 217 -8.71 -10.07 -13.64
C TYR A 217 -9.38 -9.89 -15.00
N ASP A 218 -10.38 -9.01 -15.09
CA ASP A 218 -11.15 -8.79 -16.31
C ASP A 218 -10.26 -8.35 -17.47
N VAL A 219 -9.29 -7.45 -17.22
CA VAL A 219 -8.33 -6.99 -18.25
C VAL A 219 -7.40 -8.11 -18.70
N VAL A 220 -6.93 -8.94 -17.75
CA VAL A 220 -6.08 -10.10 -18.08
C VAL A 220 -6.83 -11.08 -18.96
N VAL A 221 -8.09 -11.37 -18.64
CA VAL A 221 -8.97 -12.24 -19.42
C VAL A 221 -9.28 -11.65 -20.80
N GLU A 222 -9.67 -10.38 -20.86
CA GLU A 222 -9.95 -9.69 -22.13
C GLU A 222 -8.75 -9.71 -23.06
N LYS A 223 -7.54 -9.45 -22.53
CA LYS A 223 -6.32 -9.44 -23.34
C LYS A 223 -5.94 -10.85 -23.82
N LYS A 224 -5.89 -11.84 -22.93
CA LYS A 224 -5.39 -13.19 -23.26
C LYS A 224 -6.40 -14.06 -24.00
N LEU A 225 -7.68 -13.94 -23.69
CA LEU A 225 -8.72 -14.83 -24.25
C LEU A 225 -9.49 -14.16 -25.40
N PHE A 226 -9.55 -12.83 -25.45
CA PHE A 226 -10.36 -12.10 -26.44
C PHE A 226 -9.57 -11.09 -27.28
N GLY A 227 -8.23 -11.19 -27.29
CA GLY A 227 -7.35 -10.35 -28.11
C GLY A 227 -7.40 -8.86 -27.76
N GLY A 228 -7.73 -8.53 -26.51
CA GLY A 228 -7.80 -7.14 -26.03
C GLY A 228 -9.03 -6.37 -26.51
N ARG A 229 -10.03 -7.05 -27.08
CA ARG A 229 -11.30 -6.42 -27.46
C ARG A 229 -12.09 -6.07 -26.20
N PRO A 230 -12.52 -4.80 -26.02
CA PRO A 230 -13.31 -4.41 -24.87
C PRO A 230 -14.60 -5.23 -24.77
N SER A 231 -14.93 -5.66 -23.56
CA SER A 231 -16.14 -6.44 -23.27
C SER A 231 -16.20 -7.75 -24.04
N GLY A 232 -15.05 -8.37 -24.33
CA GLY A 232 -14.94 -9.61 -25.10
C GLY A 232 -15.80 -10.74 -24.52
N LEU A 233 -15.76 -10.92 -23.19
CA LEU A 233 -16.54 -11.92 -22.48
C LEU A 233 -18.05 -11.67 -22.57
N TYR A 234 -18.48 -10.41 -22.41
CA TYR A 234 -19.88 -10.03 -22.55
C TYR A 234 -20.40 -10.24 -23.99
N ARG A 235 -19.58 -9.93 -25.00
CA ARG A 235 -19.94 -10.18 -26.40
C ARG A 235 -20.01 -11.68 -26.72
N ALA A 236 -19.06 -12.46 -26.21
CA ALA A 236 -19.09 -13.91 -26.36
C ALA A 236 -20.33 -14.51 -25.69
N ALA A 237 -20.71 -14.03 -24.51
CA ALA A 237 -21.93 -14.42 -23.84
C ALA A 237 -23.19 -14.08 -24.65
N GLN A 238 -23.28 -12.87 -25.21
CA GLN A 238 -24.40 -12.48 -26.07
C GLN A 238 -24.49 -13.31 -27.34
N ALA A 239 -23.36 -13.53 -28.02
CA ALA A 239 -23.30 -14.33 -29.23
C ALA A 239 -23.74 -15.77 -28.96
N ALA A 240 -23.23 -16.37 -27.87
CA ALA A 240 -23.57 -17.73 -27.49
C ALA A 240 -25.06 -17.88 -27.15
N ASN A 241 -25.64 -16.93 -26.40
CA ASN A 241 -27.07 -16.93 -26.05
C ASN A 241 -28.00 -16.80 -27.27
N GLY A 242 -27.50 -16.28 -28.39
CA GLY A 242 -28.24 -16.19 -29.66
C GLY A 242 -28.17 -17.45 -30.53
N THR A 243 -27.23 -18.37 -30.26
CA THR A 243 -26.98 -19.57 -31.09
C THR A 243 -27.31 -20.89 -30.39
N ALA A 244 -27.23 -20.97 -29.06
CA ALA A 244 -27.64 -22.11 -28.24
C ALA A 244 -27.77 -21.67 -26.76
N ALA A 245 -28.54 -22.40 -25.94
CA ALA A 245 -28.55 -22.13 -24.51
C ALA A 245 -27.17 -22.46 -23.90
N LEU A 246 -26.54 -21.48 -23.24
CA LEU A 246 -25.27 -21.68 -22.54
C LEU A 246 -25.40 -22.79 -21.50
N GLU A 247 -24.39 -23.67 -21.42
CA GLU A 247 -24.26 -24.59 -20.30
C GLU A 247 -24.21 -23.82 -18.99
N SER A 248 -24.89 -24.32 -17.96
CA SER A 248 -24.93 -23.68 -16.65
C SER A 248 -24.65 -24.67 -15.54
N SER A 249 -24.01 -24.20 -14.48
CA SER A 249 -23.78 -24.97 -13.26
C SER A 249 -24.06 -24.12 -12.02
N MET A 250 -24.19 -24.77 -10.87
CA MET A 250 -24.23 -24.08 -9.58
C MET A 250 -22.80 -23.90 -9.07
N MET A 251 -22.45 -22.68 -8.67
CA MET A 251 -21.16 -22.34 -8.07
C MET A 251 -21.40 -21.68 -6.72
N VAL A 252 -20.61 -22.08 -5.71
CA VAL A 252 -20.63 -21.41 -4.41
C VAL A 252 -19.93 -20.07 -4.53
N VAL A 253 -20.65 -18.98 -4.31
CA VAL A 253 -20.15 -17.61 -4.39
C VAL A 253 -20.40 -16.89 -3.07
N ASN A 254 -19.67 -15.80 -2.84
CA ASN A 254 -19.89 -14.97 -1.66
C ASN A 254 -20.81 -13.81 -2.03
N SER A 255 -21.98 -13.73 -1.42
CA SER A 255 -22.95 -12.65 -1.60
C SER A 255 -23.36 -12.14 -0.23
N GLY A 256 -23.15 -10.85 0.04
CA GLY A 256 -23.50 -10.25 1.33
C GLY A 256 -22.79 -10.86 2.54
N GLY A 257 -21.60 -11.47 2.36
CA GLY A 257 -20.87 -12.15 3.44
C GLY A 257 -21.33 -13.59 3.72
N GLN A 258 -22.29 -14.11 2.94
CA GLN A 258 -22.73 -15.49 3.02
C GLN A 258 -22.32 -16.28 1.78
N ARG A 259 -21.98 -17.56 1.98
CA ARG A 259 -21.74 -18.49 0.88
C ARG A 259 -23.09 -18.97 0.36
N VAL A 260 -23.41 -18.60 -0.87
CA VAL A 260 -24.65 -18.96 -1.55
C VAL A 260 -24.33 -19.69 -2.84
N GLU A 261 -25.21 -20.61 -3.23
CA GLU A 261 -25.12 -21.22 -4.56
C GLU A 261 -25.75 -20.28 -5.59
N ALA A 262 -24.95 -19.86 -6.56
CA ALA A 262 -25.40 -19.05 -7.68
C ALA A 262 -25.27 -19.86 -8.98
N ARG A 263 -26.26 -19.70 -9.87
CA ARG A 263 -26.16 -20.23 -11.23
C ARG A 263 -25.17 -19.39 -12.03
N VAL A 264 -24.21 -20.06 -12.65
CA VAL A 264 -23.23 -19.48 -13.58
C VAL A 264 -23.40 -20.08 -14.96
N PHE A 265 -23.00 -19.33 -15.99
CA PHE A 265 -23.09 -19.73 -17.39
C PHE A 265 -21.69 -19.82 -18.00
N TRP A 266 -21.37 -20.94 -18.66
CA TRP A 266 -20.05 -21.20 -19.22
C TRP A 266 -19.93 -20.66 -20.63
N VAL A 267 -19.17 -19.58 -20.78
CA VAL A 267 -19.02 -18.87 -22.05
C VAL A 267 -17.81 -19.42 -22.81
N PRO A 268 -18.00 -19.95 -24.02
CA PRO A 268 -16.88 -20.34 -24.90
C PRO A 268 -16.11 -19.07 -25.32
N THR A 269 -14.79 -19.10 -25.15
CA THR A 269 -13.93 -17.95 -25.45
C THR A 269 -13.45 -17.91 -26.90
N GLY A 270 -13.56 -19.02 -27.64
CA GLY A 270 -12.92 -19.24 -28.93
C GLY A 270 -11.42 -19.56 -28.84
N LYS A 271 -10.82 -19.51 -27.64
CA LYS A 271 -9.40 -19.80 -27.43
C LYS A 271 -9.19 -21.30 -27.26
N GLN A 272 -8.47 -21.89 -28.22
CA GLN A 272 -7.99 -23.26 -28.13
C GLN A 272 -6.61 -23.30 -27.45
N VAL A 273 -6.39 -24.27 -26.58
CA VAL A 273 -5.14 -24.49 -25.86
C VAL A 273 -4.72 -25.96 -25.92
N LYS A 274 -3.42 -26.22 -25.85
CA LYS A 274 -2.86 -27.56 -25.64
C LYS A 274 -2.55 -27.82 -24.17
N LYS A 275 -2.55 -29.08 -23.76
CA LYS A 275 -2.13 -29.50 -22.42
C LYS A 275 -0.75 -28.94 -22.09
N GLY A 276 -0.65 -28.26 -20.95
CA GLY A 276 0.57 -27.61 -20.46
C GLY A 276 0.80 -26.18 -20.98
N GLU A 277 0.03 -25.73 -21.97
CA GLU A 277 0.00 -24.33 -22.44
C GLU A 277 -0.57 -23.41 -21.35
N ASP A 278 -0.07 -22.18 -21.31
CA ASP A 278 -0.56 -21.17 -20.38
C ASP A 278 -1.88 -20.57 -20.89
N ILE A 279 -2.97 -20.82 -20.16
CA ILE A 279 -4.24 -20.13 -20.38
C ILE A 279 -4.05 -18.66 -20.02
N LEU A 280 -3.50 -18.40 -18.83
CA LEU A 280 -3.16 -17.07 -18.32
C LEU A 280 -1.75 -17.11 -17.73
N SER A 281 -0.94 -16.09 -18.00
CA SER A 281 0.35 -15.89 -17.34
C SER A 281 0.60 -14.40 -17.15
N PHE A 282 0.82 -13.99 -15.90
CA PHE A 282 0.99 -12.57 -15.56
C PHE A 282 1.65 -12.39 -14.19
N ASP A 283 2.21 -11.21 -13.96
CA ASP A 283 2.58 -10.71 -12.65
C ASP A 283 1.54 -9.71 -12.15
N ILE A 284 1.24 -9.76 -10.85
CA ILE A 284 0.60 -8.66 -10.12
C ILE A 284 1.70 -7.82 -9.48
N LEU A 285 1.77 -6.54 -9.84
CA LEU A 285 2.65 -5.55 -9.24
C LEU A 285 1.95 -4.90 -8.04
N THR A 286 2.68 -4.65 -6.96
CA THR A 286 2.10 -4.25 -5.66
C THR A 286 1.47 -2.85 -5.61
N GLY A 287 1.71 -2.01 -6.62
CA GLY A 287 1.40 -0.58 -6.58
C GLY A 287 2.35 0.19 -5.66
N ASP A 288 2.11 1.49 -5.50
CA ASP A 288 2.95 2.30 -4.61
C ASP A 288 2.68 2.00 -3.15
N LEU A 289 3.76 1.85 -2.42
CA LEU A 289 3.78 1.97 -0.98
C LEU A 289 4.45 3.30 -0.64
N LEU A 290 3.71 4.14 0.06
CA LEU A 290 4.13 5.48 0.42
C LEU A 290 4.01 5.72 1.91
N PHE A 291 4.78 6.67 2.39
CA PHE A 291 4.63 7.24 3.71
C PHE A 291 3.68 8.43 3.67
N VAL A 292 2.73 8.47 4.60
CA VAL A 292 1.86 9.61 4.84
C VAL A 292 2.37 10.34 6.08
N GLU A 293 2.66 11.63 5.95
CA GLU A 293 2.95 12.46 7.12
C GLU A 293 1.64 12.93 7.74
N ARG A 294 1.54 12.80 9.07
CA ARG A 294 0.28 13.02 9.82
C ARG A 294 0.29 14.27 10.68
N VAL A 295 1.32 15.10 10.57
CA VAL A 295 1.59 16.18 11.53
C VAL A 295 1.18 17.51 10.96
N SER A 296 1.54 17.80 9.71
CA SER A 296 1.43 19.16 9.18
C SER A 296 -0.02 19.64 9.15
N TYR A 297 -0.98 18.76 8.87
CA TYR A 297 -2.39 19.13 8.81
C TYR A 297 -3.04 19.44 10.17
N ASN A 298 -2.35 19.22 11.29
CA ASN A 298 -2.79 19.74 12.59
C ASN A 298 -2.41 21.20 12.81
N PHE A 299 -1.55 21.78 11.96
CA PHE A 299 -1.00 23.13 12.12
C PHE A 299 -1.15 24.00 10.87
N VAL A 300 -1.39 23.38 9.72
CA VAL A 300 -1.45 24.03 8.41
C VAL A 300 -2.62 23.44 7.64
N GLU A 301 -3.47 24.31 7.10
CA GLU A 301 -4.59 23.89 6.27
C GLU A 301 -4.11 23.12 5.01
N PRO A 302 -4.81 22.04 4.63
CA PRO A 302 -4.57 21.33 3.39
C PRO A 302 -4.65 22.25 2.16
N LYS A 303 -3.61 22.22 1.32
CA LYS A 303 -3.54 23.06 0.12
C LYS A 303 -4.16 22.36 -1.09
N VAL A 304 -5.04 23.06 -1.82
CA VAL A 304 -5.59 22.57 -3.10
C VAL A 304 -4.48 22.11 -4.03
N GLY A 305 -4.70 20.96 -4.66
CA GLY A 305 -3.72 20.29 -5.51
C GLY A 305 -2.82 19.31 -4.78
N SER A 306 -2.76 19.28 -3.44
CA SER A 306 -1.97 18.28 -2.73
C SER A 306 -2.60 16.88 -2.79
N GLY A 307 -1.76 15.85 -2.67
CA GLY A 307 -2.24 14.53 -2.26
C GLY A 307 -2.88 14.63 -0.88
N PHE A 308 -4.04 14.01 -0.71
CA PHE A 308 -4.92 14.20 0.42
C PHE A 308 -5.38 12.85 0.93
N VAL A 309 -4.91 12.48 2.12
CA VAL A 309 -5.22 11.21 2.77
C VAL A 309 -6.22 11.46 3.89
N PHE A 310 -7.28 10.67 3.90
CA PHE A 310 -8.37 10.78 4.86
C PHE A 310 -8.96 9.40 5.17
N LYS A 311 -9.68 9.32 6.28
CA LYS A 311 -10.49 8.16 6.64
C LYS A 311 -11.91 8.31 6.12
N THR A 312 -12.62 7.20 5.99
CA THR A 312 -14.03 7.18 5.57
C THR A 312 -15.00 7.09 6.75
N ASP A 313 -14.52 7.23 7.98
CA ASP A 313 -15.25 6.94 9.22
C ASP A 313 -16.56 7.74 9.36
N HIS A 314 -16.57 9.01 8.92
CA HIS A 314 -17.73 9.90 9.07
C HIS A 314 -18.25 10.45 7.74
N ILE A 315 -17.96 9.77 6.64
CA ILE A 315 -18.57 10.06 5.35
C ILE A 315 -19.92 9.33 5.30
N ASN A 316 -21.01 10.09 5.39
CA ASN A 316 -22.37 9.56 5.37
C ASN A 316 -22.83 9.28 3.93
N SER A 317 -22.51 8.09 3.43
CA SER A 317 -22.90 7.63 2.09
C SER A 317 -23.08 6.12 2.07
N VAL A 318 -24.03 5.63 1.28
CA VAL A 318 -24.21 4.19 0.99
C VAL A 318 -22.94 3.56 0.42
N GLU A 319 -22.08 4.34 -0.22
CA GLU A 319 -20.80 3.87 -0.77
C GLU A 319 -19.75 3.59 0.31
N MET A 320 -19.97 4.09 1.53
CA MET A 320 -19.16 3.83 2.71
C MET A 320 -19.83 2.87 3.67
N GLN A 321 -20.80 2.08 3.18
CA GLN A 321 -21.49 1.06 3.96
C GLN A 321 -21.28 -0.33 3.35
N ASP A 322 -21.20 -1.35 4.21
CA ASP A 322 -21.18 -2.74 3.77
C ASP A 322 -22.58 -3.20 3.34
N ALA A 323 -22.71 -4.44 2.85
CA ALA A 323 -23.99 -4.99 2.42
C ALA A 323 -25.07 -5.05 3.53
N SER A 324 -24.66 -4.91 4.79
CA SER A 324 -25.56 -4.84 5.95
C SER A 324 -25.84 -3.41 6.43
N GLY A 325 -25.36 -2.39 5.69
CA GLY A 325 -25.52 -0.98 6.02
C GLY A 325 -24.55 -0.46 7.09
N ARG A 326 -23.54 -1.23 7.50
CA ARG A 326 -22.57 -0.80 8.52
C ARG A 326 -21.47 0.06 7.92
N GLN A 327 -21.09 1.13 8.61
CA GLN A 327 -20.02 2.03 8.18
C GLN A 327 -18.70 1.26 7.97
N ILE A 328 -18.08 1.51 6.82
CA ILE A 328 -16.78 0.98 6.46
C ILE A 328 -15.73 2.05 6.79
N SER A 329 -14.81 1.68 7.68
CA SER A 329 -13.64 2.51 8.04
C SER A 329 -12.43 2.08 7.19
N GLN A 330 -12.07 2.90 6.21
CA GLN A 330 -10.90 2.71 5.36
C GLN A 330 -10.15 4.04 5.19
N TYR A 331 -8.91 3.93 4.74
CA TYR A 331 -8.09 5.09 4.39
C TYR A 331 -8.04 5.26 2.88
N TYR A 332 -8.26 6.48 2.42
CA TYR A 332 -8.31 6.84 1.01
C TYR A 332 -7.28 7.92 0.71
N VAL A 333 -6.67 7.85 -0.48
CA VAL A 333 -5.86 8.94 -1.04
C VAL A 333 -6.54 9.48 -2.28
N LYS A 334 -6.67 10.80 -2.35
CA LYS A 334 -7.19 11.55 -3.48
C LYS A 334 -6.37 12.83 -3.68
N ARG A 335 -6.70 13.63 -4.69
CA ARG A 335 -6.21 15.00 -4.83
C ARG A 335 -7.23 15.95 -4.21
N LEU A 336 -6.78 16.85 -3.34
CA LEU A 336 -7.63 17.89 -2.80
C LEU A 336 -7.98 18.89 -3.90
N VAL A 337 -9.26 19.15 -4.13
CA VAL A 337 -9.71 20.07 -5.18
C VAL A 337 -10.52 21.25 -4.65
N GLY A 338 -11.12 21.14 -3.46
CA GLY A 338 -11.80 22.25 -2.81
C GLY A 338 -11.67 22.20 -1.30
N VAL A 339 -11.55 23.38 -0.71
CA VAL A 339 -11.55 23.66 0.73
C VAL A 339 -12.81 24.48 1.09
N PRO A 340 -13.13 24.72 2.37
CA PRO A 340 -14.32 25.48 2.75
C PRO A 340 -14.50 26.78 1.96
N GLY A 341 -15.73 27.03 1.50
CA GLY A 341 -16.12 28.21 0.72
C GLY A 341 -15.86 28.12 -0.79
N ASP A 342 -15.10 27.13 -1.27
CA ASP A 342 -14.83 26.98 -2.70
C ASP A 342 -16.08 26.55 -3.48
N THR A 343 -16.22 27.08 -4.69
CA THR A 343 -17.17 26.58 -5.68
C THR A 343 -16.46 25.69 -6.71
N LEU A 344 -17.01 24.50 -6.98
CA LEU A 344 -16.43 23.54 -7.91
C LEU A 344 -17.40 23.20 -9.04
N GLU A 345 -16.86 23.11 -10.26
CA GLU A 345 -17.62 22.76 -11.46
C GLU A 345 -16.73 21.94 -12.40
N ILE A 346 -17.24 20.81 -12.91
CA ILE A 346 -16.54 20.05 -13.96
C ILE A 346 -17.20 20.39 -15.29
N ARG A 347 -16.46 21.05 -16.18
CA ARG A 347 -16.81 21.20 -17.61
C ARG A 347 -15.82 20.36 -18.41
N PRO A 348 -16.13 19.08 -18.68
CA PRO A 348 -15.16 18.11 -19.17
C PRO A 348 -14.38 18.62 -20.39
N PRO A 349 -13.05 18.39 -20.46
CA PRO A 349 -12.24 17.62 -19.50
C PRO A 349 -11.71 18.44 -18.30
N VAL A 350 -12.12 19.69 -18.15
CA VAL A 350 -11.51 20.65 -17.22
C VAL A 350 -12.34 20.76 -15.93
N LEU A 351 -11.64 20.79 -14.80
CA LEU A 351 -12.20 21.11 -13.49
C LEU A 351 -11.98 22.60 -13.20
N TYR A 352 -13.03 23.28 -12.78
CA TYR A 352 -13.05 24.68 -12.42
C TYR A 352 -13.22 24.83 -10.92
N ARG A 353 -12.48 25.77 -10.35
CA ARG A 353 -12.58 26.20 -8.95
C ARG A 353 -12.78 27.70 -8.93
N ASN A 354 -13.82 28.18 -8.27
CA ASN A 354 -14.16 29.60 -8.17
C ASN A 354 -14.30 30.27 -9.55
N GLY A 355 -14.91 29.55 -10.50
CA GLY A 355 -15.17 30.02 -11.86
C GLY A 355 -13.98 29.96 -12.84
N GLN A 356 -12.78 29.64 -12.36
CA GLN A 356 -11.55 29.57 -13.19
C GLN A 356 -11.05 28.11 -13.31
N PRO A 357 -10.33 27.75 -14.38
CA PRO A 357 -9.66 26.45 -14.46
C PRO A 357 -8.77 26.23 -13.23
N ILE A 358 -8.90 25.05 -12.61
CA ILE A 358 -8.20 24.77 -11.35
C ILE A 358 -6.69 24.65 -11.56
N GLU A 359 -5.93 25.22 -10.62
CA GLU A 359 -4.47 25.19 -10.58
C GLU A 359 -3.97 24.61 -9.25
N GLY A 360 -2.63 24.50 -9.09
CA GLY A 360 -1.99 23.98 -7.88
C GLY A 360 -1.48 22.54 -7.99
N SER A 361 -1.77 21.85 -9.10
CA SER A 361 -1.17 20.56 -9.43
C SER A 361 -0.94 20.39 -10.93
N VAL A 362 0.16 19.73 -11.29
CA VAL A 362 0.45 19.32 -12.68
C VAL A 362 -0.65 18.40 -13.22
N ALA A 363 -1.27 17.58 -12.36
CA ALA A 363 -2.35 16.68 -12.74
C ALA A 363 -3.56 17.44 -13.29
N PHE A 364 -3.87 18.63 -12.77
CA PHE A 364 -4.99 19.45 -13.25
C PHE A 364 -4.78 19.90 -14.68
N GLY A 365 -3.60 20.47 -14.98
CA GLY A 365 -3.26 20.89 -16.34
C GLY A 365 -3.22 19.71 -17.33
N LYS A 366 -2.64 18.58 -16.91
CA LYS A 366 -2.60 17.37 -17.77
C LYS A 366 -3.98 16.77 -18.02
N ASN A 367 -4.86 16.71 -17.01
CA ASN A 367 -6.25 16.31 -17.20
C ASN A 367 -6.99 17.27 -18.13
N ALA A 368 -6.83 18.59 -17.94
CA ALA A 368 -7.47 19.60 -18.79
C ALA A 368 -7.08 19.47 -20.27
N ARG A 369 -5.84 19.05 -20.56
CA ARG A 369 -5.35 18.84 -21.93
C ARG A 369 -5.41 17.38 -22.41
N ARG A 370 -5.84 16.46 -21.55
CA ARG A 370 -5.81 15.00 -21.76
C ARG A 370 -4.42 14.49 -22.20
N GLU A 371 -3.39 14.95 -21.51
CA GLU A 371 -1.99 14.62 -21.80
C GLU A 371 -1.55 13.33 -21.12
N ASP A 372 -0.60 12.63 -21.75
CA ASP A 372 -0.04 11.36 -21.30
C ASP A 372 -1.11 10.28 -21.02
N LYS A 373 -1.39 10.09 -19.73
CA LYS A 373 -2.23 9.06 -19.13
C LYS A 373 -3.40 9.69 -18.35
N TYR A 374 -3.56 11.01 -18.42
CA TYR A 374 -4.62 11.73 -17.75
C TYR A 374 -5.85 11.82 -18.65
N PRO A 375 -6.97 11.18 -18.32
CA PRO A 375 -8.13 11.09 -19.23
C PRO A 375 -9.02 12.35 -19.24
N GLY A 376 -8.78 13.29 -18.31
CA GLY A 376 -9.61 14.46 -18.09
C GLY A 376 -10.71 14.22 -17.06
N TYR A 377 -11.20 15.30 -16.44
CA TYR A 377 -12.27 15.25 -15.46
C TYR A 377 -13.63 15.05 -16.13
N THR A 378 -14.44 14.14 -15.57
CA THR A 378 -15.80 13.84 -16.08
C THR A 378 -16.79 13.69 -14.93
N ASN A 379 -18.09 13.80 -15.23
CA ASN A 379 -19.18 13.50 -14.30
C ASN A 379 -19.67 12.05 -14.45
N ALA A 380 -18.76 11.09 -14.72
CA ALA A 380 -19.10 9.69 -14.95
C ALA A 380 -19.52 8.98 -13.64
N GLY A 381 -20.73 9.23 -13.17
CA GLY A 381 -21.26 8.65 -11.91
C GLY A 381 -22.77 8.52 -11.83
N GLY A 382 -23.54 8.97 -12.83
CA GLY A 382 -24.97 8.67 -12.90
C GLY A 382 -25.79 9.20 -11.72
N ALA A 383 -25.59 10.47 -11.36
CA ALA A 383 -26.56 11.36 -10.72
C ALA A 383 -25.86 12.73 -10.72
N GLN A 384 -26.37 13.71 -11.45
CA GLN A 384 -25.90 15.09 -11.36
C GLN A 384 -26.01 15.51 -9.89
N TRP A 385 -24.90 15.47 -9.14
CA TRP A 385 -24.70 16.16 -7.87
C TRP A 385 -25.92 16.06 -6.95
N SER A 386 -26.11 14.92 -6.27
CA SER A 386 -27.25 14.68 -5.36
C SER A 386 -27.32 15.71 -4.22
N LEU A 387 -27.76 16.92 -4.58
CA LEU A 387 -27.97 18.13 -3.78
C LEU A 387 -29.05 17.91 -2.71
N GLY A 388 -29.72 16.76 -2.72
CA GLY A 388 -30.69 16.33 -1.70
C GLY A 388 -30.18 15.28 -0.71
N ALA A 389 -28.94 14.78 -0.83
CA ALA A 389 -28.43 13.69 0.03
C ALA A 389 -27.17 14.07 0.84
N LEU A 390 -26.51 15.18 0.50
CA LEU A 390 -25.35 15.66 1.25
C LEU A 390 -25.81 16.71 2.26
N GLU A 391 -25.84 16.33 3.53
CA GLU A 391 -26.14 17.23 4.65
C GLU A 391 -25.21 18.47 4.58
N GLY A 392 -25.79 19.66 4.47
CA GLY A 392 -25.04 20.93 4.36
C GLY A 392 -24.59 21.35 2.96
N ALA A 393 -24.89 20.59 1.90
CA ALA A 393 -24.60 21.01 0.52
C ALA A 393 -25.54 22.15 0.09
N SER A 394 -24.99 23.34 -0.15
CA SER A 394 -25.70 24.37 -0.91
C SER A 394 -25.26 24.31 -2.38
N ALA A 395 -26.23 24.34 -3.29
CA ALA A 395 -25.92 24.65 -4.68
C ALA A 395 -25.33 26.07 -4.72
N ALA A 396 -24.32 26.30 -5.55
CA ALA A 396 -23.82 27.66 -5.70
C ALA A 396 -24.95 28.58 -6.20
N PRO A 397 -25.10 29.80 -5.67
CA PRO A 397 -26.13 30.72 -6.11
C PRO A 397 -25.88 31.13 -7.57
N GLY A 398 -26.93 31.05 -8.39
CA GLY A 398 -27.01 31.64 -9.72
C GLY A 398 -27.14 33.16 -9.63
N THR A 399 -27.01 33.82 -10.79
CA THR A 399 -27.10 35.28 -10.89
C THR A 399 -28.45 35.86 -10.49
N ASP A 400 -29.49 35.03 -10.45
CA ASP A 400 -30.86 35.33 -10.04
C ASP A 400 -31.21 34.79 -8.64
N GLY A 401 -30.24 34.24 -7.91
CA GLY A 401 -30.45 33.59 -6.61
C GLY A 401 -30.95 32.14 -6.68
N SER A 402 -31.18 31.59 -7.88
CA SER A 402 -31.55 30.18 -8.04
C SER A 402 -30.34 29.24 -7.92
N PRO A 403 -30.49 27.96 -7.49
CA PRO A 403 -29.42 26.97 -7.52
C PRO A 403 -28.78 26.81 -8.90
N LYS A 404 -27.49 27.15 -9.04
CA LYS A 404 -26.75 26.92 -10.28
C LYS A 404 -26.46 25.42 -10.43
N GLN A 405 -27.18 24.77 -11.34
CA GLN A 405 -26.97 23.36 -11.64
C GLN A 405 -25.51 23.11 -12.07
N GLY A 406 -24.90 22.10 -11.48
CA GLY A 406 -23.53 21.67 -11.81
C GLY A 406 -22.40 22.38 -11.08
N VAL A 407 -22.75 23.30 -10.18
CA VAL A 407 -21.79 23.98 -9.31
C VAL A 407 -22.12 23.70 -7.85
N LEU A 408 -21.14 23.18 -7.12
CA LEU A 408 -21.26 22.89 -5.69
C LEU A 408 -20.39 23.85 -4.88
N THR A 409 -20.83 24.17 -3.66
CA THR A 409 -20.03 24.94 -2.69
C THR A 409 -19.57 24.00 -1.58
N VAL A 410 -18.29 24.01 -1.26
CA VAL A 410 -17.72 23.21 -0.17
C VAL A 410 -18.10 23.84 1.17
N PRO A 411 -18.82 23.14 2.07
CA PRO A 411 -19.23 23.71 3.35
C PRO A 411 -18.06 23.90 4.34
N GLU A 412 -18.31 24.64 5.42
CA GLU A 412 -17.38 24.76 6.56
C GLU A 412 -17.07 23.40 7.19
N ASN A 413 -15.82 23.19 7.61
CA ASN A 413 -15.28 21.93 8.19
C ASN A 413 -15.30 20.73 7.23
N PHE A 414 -15.40 20.97 5.92
CA PHE A 414 -15.42 19.93 4.89
C PHE A 414 -14.42 20.20 3.77
N TYR A 415 -14.02 19.13 3.10
CA TYR A 415 -13.16 19.15 1.92
C TYR A 415 -13.80 18.38 0.77
N PHE A 416 -13.36 18.67 -0.46
CA PHE A 416 -13.76 17.91 -1.64
C PHE A 416 -12.51 17.38 -2.36
N ALA A 417 -12.47 16.07 -2.59
CA ALA A 417 -11.28 15.40 -3.12
C ALA A 417 -11.63 14.47 -4.28
N LEU A 418 -10.84 14.52 -5.35
CA LEU A 418 -11.04 13.78 -6.59
C LEU A 418 -9.83 12.92 -6.94
N GLY A 419 -10.06 11.79 -7.61
CA GLY A 419 -8.97 11.02 -8.20
C GLY A 419 -8.48 11.66 -9.49
N ASP A 420 -7.18 11.53 -9.75
CA ASP A 420 -6.58 12.00 -10.99
C ASP A 420 -7.02 11.18 -12.21
N ASN A 421 -7.38 9.91 -12.00
CA ASN A 421 -8.02 9.06 -12.98
C ASN A 421 -9.54 9.22 -12.92
N SER A 422 -10.02 10.42 -13.25
CA SER A 422 -11.39 10.85 -12.95
C SER A 422 -12.49 9.89 -13.45
N PRO A 423 -12.47 9.30 -14.66
CA PRO A 423 -13.49 8.34 -15.09
C PRO A 423 -13.49 7.00 -14.34
N ARG A 424 -12.43 6.71 -13.58
CA ARG A 424 -12.22 5.45 -12.88
C ARG A 424 -12.00 5.61 -11.37
N SER A 425 -12.26 6.80 -10.86
CA SER A 425 -12.14 7.12 -9.45
C SER A 425 -13.52 7.18 -8.82
N LYS A 426 -13.81 6.24 -7.91
CA LYS A 426 -14.80 6.50 -6.87
C LYS A 426 -14.18 7.53 -5.91
N ASP A 427 -14.78 8.71 -5.82
CA ASP A 427 -14.33 9.85 -5.03
C ASP A 427 -15.51 10.72 -4.55
N SER A 428 -15.28 11.96 -4.14
CA SER A 428 -16.31 12.86 -3.63
C SER A 428 -17.51 13.07 -4.56
N ARG A 429 -17.42 12.70 -5.85
CA ARG A 429 -18.58 12.66 -6.75
C ARG A 429 -19.62 11.59 -6.40
N TYR A 430 -19.23 10.56 -5.66
CA TYR A 430 -20.09 9.42 -5.28
C TYR A 430 -20.56 9.52 -3.84
N TRP A 431 -19.69 9.95 -2.93
CA TRP A 431 -19.98 10.00 -1.49
C TRP A 431 -20.00 11.40 -0.87
N GLY A 432 -19.70 12.43 -1.66
CA GLY A 432 -19.69 13.82 -1.21
C GLY A 432 -18.45 14.24 -0.45
N TYR A 433 -18.66 15.12 0.53
CA TYR A 433 -17.59 15.81 1.23
C TYR A 433 -16.83 14.92 2.21
N VAL A 434 -15.57 15.27 2.44
CA VAL A 434 -14.71 14.67 3.47
C VAL A 434 -14.72 15.58 4.69
N PRO A 435 -15.21 15.12 5.87
CA PRO A 435 -15.12 15.88 7.11
C PRO A 435 -13.67 16.21 7.48
N GLU A 436 -13.41 17.41 7.99
CA GLU A 436 -12.08 17.83 8.44
C GLU A 436 -11.50 16.89 9.50
N LYS A 437 -12.33 16.39 10.43
CA LYS A 437 -11.91 15.42 11.46
C LYS A 437 -11.42 14.08 10.91
N ASP A 438 -11.74 13.74 9.66
CA ASP A 438 -11.30 12.51 9.00
C ASP A 438 -9.99 12.70 8.24
N VAL A 439 -9.46 13.92 8.17
CA VAL A 439 -8.19 14.22 7.50
C VAL A 439 -7.04 13.60 8.27
N VAL A 440 -6.20 12.85 7.56
CA VAL A 440 -5.06 12.13 8.14
C VAL A 440 -3.76 12.84 7.86
N GLY A 441 -3.56 13.31 6.63
CA GLY A 441 -2.26 13.82 6.21
C GLY A 441 -2.06 13.87 4.71
N ARG A 442 -0.82 14.11 4.29
CA ARG A 442 -0.43 14.09 2.87
C ARG A 442 0.58 12.99 2.57
N PRO A 443 0.59 12.45 1.34
CA PRO A 443 1.69 11.62 0.87
C PRO A 443 3.02 12.38 0.95
N LEU A 444 4.04 11.73 1.52
CA LEU A 444 5.37 12.28 1.72
C LEU A 444 6.39 11.68 0.74
N PHE A 445 6.45 10.35 0.68
CA PHE A 445 7.52 9.65 -0.05
C PHE A 445 7.05 8.26 -0.51
N ILE A 446 7.26 7.92 -1.77
CA ILE A 446 7.06 6.57 -2.31
C ILE A 446 8.36 5.80 -2.05
N TYR A 447 8.32 4.86 -1.11
CA TYR A 447 9.51 4.09 -0.70
C TYR A 447 9.62 2.76 -1.45
N TYR A 448 8.55 2.32 -2.10
CA TYR A 448 8.50 1.06 -2.83
C TYR A 448 7.35 1.09 -3.85
N PRO A 449 7.45 0.47 -5.04
CA PRO A 449 8.58 -0.30 -5.59
C PRO A 449 9.79 0.55 -6.00
N LEU A 450 10.95 -0.10 -6.20
CA LEU A 450 12.20 0.52 -6.64
C LEU A 450 12.17 0.85 -8.14
N THR A 451 11.25 1.74 -8.51
CA THR A 451 11.07 2.24 -9.88
C THR A 451 11.57 3.68 -9.97
N THR A 452 11.43 4.30 -11.14
CA THR A 452 11.66 5.75 -11.33
C THR A 452 10.76 6.64 -10.47
N ARG A 453 9.78 6.05 -9.78
CA ARG A 453 8.83 6.73 -8.90
C ARG A 453 9.25 6.71 -7.42
N TRP A 454 10.32 5.97 -7.09
CA TRP A 454 10.93 6.03 -5.76
C TRP A 454 11.42 7.46 -5.50
N GLY A 455 10.93 8.08 -4.42
CA GLY A 455 11.19 9.49 -4.17
C GLY A 455 10.04 10.23 -3.48
N PRO A 456 10.16 11.57 -3.36
CA PRO A 456 9.10 12.40 -2.82
C PRO A 456 7.79 12.22 -3.59
N ALA A 457 6.68 12.09 -2.85
CA ALA A 457 5.36 12.03 -3.44
C ALA A 457 4.99 13.41 -4.03
N LYS A 458 4.43 13.42 -5.24
CA LYS A 458 4.06 14.62 -6.01
C LYS A 458 2.55 14.86 -6.02
#